data_AF-A0A1T4UIC5-F1
#
_entry.id   AF-A0A1T4UIC5-F1
#
_cell.length_a   1.000
_cell.length_b   1.000
_cell.length_c   1.000
_cell.angle_alpha   90.00
_cell.angle_beta   90.00
_cell.angle_gamma   90.00
#
_symmetry.space_group_name_H-M   'P 1'
#
loop_
_entity.id
_entity.type
_entity.pdbx_description
1 polymer ?
#
loop_
_entity_poly.entity_id
_entity_poly.type
_entity_poly.pdbx_seq_one_letter_code
_entity_poly.pdbx_strand_id
1 'polypeptide(L)'
;MSYLDVTAYYSSDNQPKMLNTYKYSSYTNAIARLKKEGQLREDVEQRQVKYLNNGIESDHAPIKKLIVATGGLKIRKRAWSTIQGFESLRMLNKGQFDFWLRNDEHQTLVRERSAFINRLFNIDVVSQ
;
A
#
# COMPACT_ATOMS: atom_id res chain seq x y z
N MET A 1 -13.87 -10.02 -15.44
CA MET A 1 -13.06 -8.79 -15.52
C MET A 1 -12.49 -8.56 -14.12
N SER A 2 -11.35 -9.17 -13.81
CA SER A 2 -10.85 -9.29 -12.43
C SER A 2 -10.23 -7.98 -11.98
N TYR A 3 -10.72 -7.48 -10.85
CA TYR A 3 -10.02 -6.54 -10.01
C TYR A 3 -8.56 -6.99 -9.87
N LEU A 4 -7.64 -6.04 -9.89
CA LEU A 4 -6.34 -6.28 -9.29
C LEU A 4 -6.61 -6.60 -7.83
N ASP A 5 -6.60 -7.88 -7.53
CA ASP A 5 -6.72 -8.44 -6.20
C ASP A 5 -5.67 -7.76 -5.32
N VAL A 6 -6.14 -6.80 -4.53
CA VAL A 6 -5.46 -6.33 -3.31
C VAL A 6 -5.41 -7.44 -2.25
N THR A 7 -5.94 -8.62 -2.60
CA THR A 7 -5.89 -9.94 -1.96
C THR A 7 -4.86 -10.87 -2.61
N ALA A 8 -3.91 -10.36 -3.41
CA ALA A 8 -2.74 -11.16 -3.79
C ALA A 8 -1.89 -11.39 -2.53
N TYR A 9 -2.31 -12.35 -1.70
CA TYR A 9 -1.48 -12.94 -0.67
C TYR A 9 -0.15 -13.26 -1.33
N TYR A 10 0.95 -12.81 -0.70
CA TYR A 10 2.29 -13.19 -1.14
C TYR A 10 2.28 -14.70 -1.41
N SER A 11 2.84 -15.12 -2.56
CA SER A 11 3.15 -16.53 -2.79
C SER A 11 3.77 -17.09 -1.50
N SER A 12 3.51 -18.36 -1.16
CA SER A 12 4.01 -18.97 0.07
C SER A 12 5.47 -18.61 0.35
N ASP A 13 6.28 -18.59 -0.70
CA ASP A 13 7.72 -18.36 -0.65
C ASP A 13 8.09 -16.90 -0.33
N ASN A 14 7.19 -15.96 -0.58
CA ASN A 14 7.36 -14.53 -0.29
C ASN A 14 6.69 -14.12 1.03
N GLN A 15 6.09 -15.04 1.78
CA GLN A 15 5.47 -14.72 3.07
C GLN A 15 6.54 -14.59 4.16
N PRO A 16 6.42 -13.59 5.06
CA PRO A 16 7.39 -13.39 6.13
C PRO A 16 7.29 -14.53 7.15
N LYS A 17 8.43 -14.95 7.71
CA LYS A 17 8.46 -15.91 8.83
C LYS A 17 7.84 -15.36 10.12
N MET A 18 7.86 -14.04 10.30
CA MET A 18 7.41 -13.39 11.52
C MET A 18 6.67 -12.09 11.23
N LEU A 19 5.47 -11.94 11.78
CA LEU A 19 4.60 -10.76 11.67
C LEU A 19 4.60 -9.99 12.99
N ASN A 20 4.88 -8.69 12.93
CA ASN A 20 4.67 -7.81 14.07
C ASN A 20 3.27 -7.19 14.00
N THR A 21 2.51 -7.28 15.08
CA THR A 21 1.21 -6.60 15.19
C THR A 21 1.13 -5.72 16.42
N TYR A 22 0.12 -4.85 16.45
CA TYR A 22 -0.27 -4.18 17.68
C TYR A 22 -0.88 -5.18 18.68
N LYS A 23 -0.93 -4.80 19.97
CA LYS A 23 -1.49 -5.61 21.07
C LYS A 23 -3.02 -5.59 21.13
N TYR A 24 -3.69 -5.64 19.97
CA TYR A 24 -5.14 -5.69 19.91
C TYR A 24 -5.63 -7.14 19.74
N SER A 25 -6.68 -7.52 20.46
CA SER A 25 -7.20 -8.91 20.48
C SER A 25 -7.71 -9.39 19.13
N SER A 26 -8.12 -8.47 18.24
CA SER A 26 -8.60 -8.82 16.90
C SER A 26 -7.53 -9.45 16.01
N TYR A 27 -6.24 -9.12 16.21
CA TYR A 27 -5.15 -9.62 15.36
C TYR A 27 -4.94 -11.13 15.50
N THR A 28 -5.05 -11.67 16.71
CA THR A 28 -4.89 -13.10 16.95
C THR A 28 -5.97 -13.90 16.21
N ASN A 29 -7.22 -13.44 16.25
CA ASN A 29 -8.33 -14.08 15.53
C ASN A 29 -8.13 -13.95 14.00
N ALA A 30 -7.76 -12.77 13.52
CA ALA A 30 -7.49 -12.55 12.09
C ALA A 30 -6.36 -13.47 11.58
N ILE A 31 -5.25 -13.59 12.30
CA ILE A 31 -4.13 -14.46 11.92
C ILE A 31 -4.54 -15.93 11.91
N ALA A 32 -5.25 -16.41 12.95
CA ALA A 32 -5.74 -17.78 13.00
C ALA A 32 -6.68 -18.09 11.82
N ARG A 33 -7.55 -17.14 11.47
CA ARG A 33 -8.44 -17.26 10.32
C ARG A 33 -7.67 -17.31 9.00
N LEU A 34 -6.67 -16.44 8.80
CA LEU A 34 -5.84 -16.42 7.60
C LEU A 34 -5.06 -17.74 7.41
N LYS A 35 -4.55 -18.32 8.50
CA LYS A 35 -3.92 -19.65 8.48
C LYS A 35 -4.91 -20.75 8.08
N LYS A 36 -6.09 -20.75 8.70
CA LYS A 36 -7.17 -21.72 8.38
C LYS A 36 -7.65 -21.63 6.92
N GLU A 37 -7.71 -20.41 6.36
CA GLU A 37 -8.10 -20.17 4.97
C GLU A 37 -6.96 -20.47 3.97
N GLY A 38 -5.77 -20.86 4.44
CA GLY A 38 -4.60 -21.13 3.59
C GLY A 38 -3.95 -19.87 3.01
N GLN A 39 -4.33 -18.70 3.51
CA GLN A 39 -3.87 -17.39 3.04
C GLN A 39 -2.58 -16.93 3.74
N LEU A 40 -2.25 -17.55 4.87
CA LEU A 40 -1.01 -17.35 5.61
C LEU A 40 -0.40 -18.72 5.96
N ARG A 41 0.91 -18.88 5.79
CA ARG A 41 1.61 -20.12 6.15
C ARG A 41 1.47 -20.43 7.64
N GLU A 42 1.35 -21.72 7.94
CA GLU A 42 1.13 -22.20 9.30
C GLU A 42 2.31 -21.88 10.24
N ASP A 43 3.53 -21.84 9.70
CA ASP A 43 4.76 -21.55 10.46
C ASP A 43 5.02 -20.05 10.68
N VAL A 44 4.14 -19.15 10.21
CA VAL A 44 4.30 -17.72 10.49
C VAL A 44 4.05 -17.44 11.96
N GLU A 45 5.04 -16.84 12.61
CA GLU A 45 4.96 -16.45 14.02
C GLU A 45 4.43 -15.01 14.18
N GLN A 46 3.64 -14.79 15.23
CA GLN A 46 3.20 -13.45 15.62
C GLN A 46 4.07 -12.92 16.76
N ARG A 47 4.55 -11.69 16.62
CA ARG A 47 5.17 -10.91 17.70
C ARG A 47 4.44 -9.60 17.94
N GLN A 48 4.56 -9.05 19.15
CA GLN A 48 3.91 -7.81 19.56
C GLN A 48 4.90 -6.86 20.22
N VAL A 49 5.84 -6.37 19.44
CA VAL A 49 6.94 -5.53 19.90
C VAL A 49 6.66 -4.07 19.53
N LYS A 50 6.54 -3.21 20.56
CA LYS A 50 6.15 -1.80 20.38
C LYS A 50 7.10 -1.05 19.45
N TYR A 51 8.41 -1.13 19.67
CA TYR A 51 9.37 -0.35 18.90
C TYR A 51 9.43 -0.75 17.42
N LEU A 52 9.03 -1.97 17.07
CA LEU A 52 8.95 -2.42 15.68
C LEU A 52 7.77 -1.78 14.92
N ASN A 53 6.77 -1.27 15.63
CA ASN A 53 5.71 -0.47 15.02
C ASN A 53 6.17 0.95 14.67
N ASN A 54 7.28 1.44 15.25
CA ASN A 54 7.76 2.79 15.02
C ASN A 54 8.08 3.06 13.54
N GLY A 55 8.57 2.06 12.80
CA GLY A 55 8.83 2.20 11.36
C GLY A 55 7.55 2.46 10.57
N ILE A 56 6.51 1.66 10.82
CA ILE A 56 5.19 1.79 10.20
C ILE A 56 4.56 3.15 10.58
N GLU A 57 4.63 3.53 11.86
CA GLU A 57 4.12 4.81 12.33
C GLU A 57 4.85 5.99 11.69
N SER A 58 6.18 5.90 11.59
CA SER A 58 7.03 6.91 10.95
C SER A 58 6.70 7.05 9.46
N ASP A 59 6.42 5.96 8.76
CA ASP A 59 6.06 6.00 7.35
C ASP A 59 4.72 6.68 7.09
N HIS A 60 3.75 6.50 7.99
CA HIS A 60 2.41 7.08 7.85
C HIS A 60 2.30 8.50 8.42
N ALA A 61 3.21 8.91 9.32
CA ALA A 61 3.17 10.20 9.99
C ALA A 61 3.15 11.41 9.01
N PRO A 62 3.93 11.43 7.91
CA PRO A 62 3.86 12.51 6.93
C PRO A 62 2.48 12.65 6.28
N ILE A 63 1.86 11.54 5.89
CA ILE A 63 0.52 11.54 5.27
C ILE A 63 -0.52 12.02 6.27
N LYS A 64 -0.45 11.56 7.52
CA LYS A 64 -1.32 12.05 8.60
C LYS A 64 -1.19 13.56 8.80
N LYS A 65 0.05 14.09 8.79
CA LYS A 65 0.29 15.54 8.90
C LYS A 65 -0.35 16.32 7.76
N LEU A 66 -0.24 15.82 6.52
CA LEU A 66 -0.89 16.44 5.36
C LEU A 66 -2.42 16.45 5.50
N ILE A 67 -3.02 15.31 5.88
CA ILE A 67 -4.47 15.22 6.09
C ILE A 67 -4.93 16.23 7.14
N VAL A 68 -4.21 16.35 8.26
CA VAL A 68 -4.54 17.31 9.33
C VAL A 68 -4.39 18.75 8.82
N ALA A 69 -3.29 19.07 8.14
CA ALA A 69 -3.02 20.40 7.60
C ALA A 69 -4.07 20.84 6.56
N THR A 70 -4.64 19.91 5.80
CA THR A 70 -5.72 20.20 4.84
C THR A 70 -7.11 20.24 5.46
N GLY A 71 -7.23 20.16 6.79
CA GLY A 71 -8.52 20.17 7.50
C GLY A 71 -9.32 18.86 7.39
N GLY A 72 -8.63 17.74 7.18
CA GLY A 72 -9.22 16.40 7.11
C GLY A 72 -9.83 16.03 5.75
N LEU A 73 -10.26 14.77 5.64
CA LEU A 73 -10.95 14.25 4.44
C LEU A 73 -12.46 14.43 4.60
N LYS A 74 -12.99 15.56 4.10
CA LYS A 74 -14.40 15.95 4.29
C LYS A 74 -15.39 15.05 3.54
N ILE A 75 -14.96 14.42 2.44
CA ILE A 75 -15.83 13.58 1.59
C ILE A 75 -15.27 12.16 1.56
N ARG A 76 -15.99 11.22 2.16
CA ARG A 76 -15.60 9.79 2.20
C ARG A 76 -15.31 9.22 0.81
N LYS A 77 -16.15 9.54 -0.18
CA LYS A 77 -16.00 9.06 -1.57
C LYS A 77 -14.70 9.52 -2.24
N ARG A 78 -14.10 10.64 -1.80
CA ARG A 78 -12.85 11.19 -2.35
C ARG A 78 -11.63 10.91 -1.49
N ALA A 79 -11.84 10.45 -0.26
CA ALA A 79 -10.77 10.19 0.71
C ALA A 79 -9.69 9.27 0.14
N TRP A 80 -10.09 8.21 -0.56
CA TRP A 80 -9.17 7.28 -1.19
C TRP A 80 -8.28 7.97 -2.24
N SER A 81 -8.86 8.67 -3.20
CA SER A 81 -8.12 9.39 -4.25
C SER A 81 -7.20 10.48 -3.67
N THR A 82 -7.63 11.17 -2.61
CA THR A 82 -6.79 12.16 -1.92
C THR A 82 -5.59 11.51 -1.24
N ILE A 83 -5.77 10.39 -0.54
CA ILE A 83 -4.67 9.64 0.09
C ILE A 83 -3.69 9.15 -0.98
N GLN A 84 -4.19 8.57 -2.08
CA GLN A 84 -3.36 8.13 -3.21
C GLN A 84 -2.57 9.29 -3.83
N GLY A 85 -3.19 10.47 -3.98
CA GLY A 85 -2.49 11.68 -4.43
C GLY A 85 -1.35 12.10 -3.50
N PHE A 86 -1.56 12.09 -2.17
CA PHE A 86 -0.52 12.39 -1.20
C PHE A 86 0.62 11.37 -1.21
N GLU A 87 0.31 10.08 -1.36
CA GLU A 87 1.32 9.03 -1.51
C GLU A 87 2.15 9.24 -2.77
N SER A 88 1.50 9.46 -3.91
CA SER A 88 2.14 9.71 -5.21
C SER A 88 3.13 10.88 -5.14
N LEU A 89 2.70 12.01 -4.57
CA LEU A 89 3.56 13.19 -4.38
C LEU A 89 4.74 12.89 -3.45
N ARG A 90 4.54 12.09 -2.39
CA ARG A 90 5.64 11.69 -1.50
C ARG A 90 6.63 10.77 -2.20
N MET A 91 6.17 9.84 -3.02
CA MET A 91 7.04 8.93 -3.80
C MET A 91 7.91 9.73 -4.79
N LEU A 92 7.33 10.74 -5.44
CA LEU A 92 8.05 11.70 -6.29
C LEU A 92 9.11 12.48 -5.51
N ASN A 93 8.74 13.07 -4.37
CA ASN A 93 9.67 13.84 -3.53
C ASN A 93 10.81 12.99 -2.94
N LYS A 94 10.61 11.67 -2.80
CA LYS A 94 11.64 10.72 -2.37
C LYS A 94 12.56 10.25 -3.50
N GLY A 95 12.30 10.65 -4.74
CA GLY A 95 13.03 10.19 -5.91
C GLY A 95 12.80 8.70 -6.21
N GLN A 96 11.68 8.11 -5.76
CA GLN A 96 11.37 6.70 -6.06
C GLN A 96 11.13 6.47 -7.56
N PHE A 97 10.84 7.55 -8.29
CA PHE A 97 10.71 7.56 -9.74
C PHE A 97 11.96 8.12 -10.45
N ASP A 98 13.07 8.39 -9.75
CA ASP A 98 14.27 8.99 -10.37
C ASP A 98 14.83 8.11 -11.49
N PHE A 99 14.79 6.78 -11.34
CA PHE A 99 15.20 5.85 -12.39
C PHE A 99 14.32 5.99 -13.64
N TRP A 100 13.03 6.27 -13.48
CA TRP A 100 12.13 6.61 -14.59
C TRP A 100 12.48 7.98 -15.17
N LEU A 101 12.67 9.00 -14.34
CA LEU A 101 12.91 10.37 -14.82
C LEU A 101 14.27 10.56 -15.49
N ARG A 102 15.27 9.72 -15.19
CA ARG A 102 16.65 9.85 -15.70
C ARG A 102 16.98 8.94 -16.89
N ASN A 103 16.22 7.86 -17.09
CA ASN A 103 16.39 6.96 -18.24
C ASN A 103 15.19 7.14 -19.17
N ASP A 104 15.38 7.96 -20.21
CA ASP A 104 14.33 8.37 -21.14
C ASP A 104 14.48 7.64 -22.49
N GLU A 105 14.62 6.31 -22.45
CA GLU A 105 14.61 5.47 -23.67
C GLU A 105 13.17 5.17 -24.16
N HIS A 106 13.07 4.97 -25.48
CA HIS A 106 11.89 5.10 -26.33
C HIS A 106 10.64 4.28 -25.93
N GLN A 107 9.49 4.98 -25.87
CA GLN A 107 8.08 4.53 -25.98
C GLN A 107 7.54 3.44 -25.03
N THR A 108 8.27 2.36 -24.75
CA THR A 108 7.84 1.29 -23.82
C THR A 108 7.73 1.81 -22.39
N LEU A 109 8.71 2.60 -21.93
CA LEU A 109 8.68 3.22 -20.61
C LEU A 109 7.55 4.26 -20.47
N VAL A 110 7.20 4.98 -21.53
CA VAL A 110 6.08 5.94 -21.49
C VAL A 110 4.75 5.20 -21.32
N ARG A 111 4.53 4.11 -22.05
CA ARG A 111 3.31 3.30 -21.92
C ARG A 111 3.20 2.66 -20.53
N GLU A 112 4.29 2.15 -19.97
CA GLU A 112 4.33 1.59 -18.62
C GLU A 112 4.07 2.65 -17.54
N ARG A 113 4.67 3.84 -17.68
CA ARG A 113 4.41 5.01 -16.81
C ARG A 113 2.94 5.42 -16.88
N SER A 114 2.37 5.55 -18.08
CA SER A 114 0.96 5.90 -18.29
C SER A 114 0.03 4.85 -17.68
N ALA A 115 0.28 3.57 -17.93
CA ALA A 115 -0.49 2.47 -17.34
C ALA A 115 -0.42 2.46 -15.81
N PHE A 116 0.77 2.74 -15.24
CA PHE A 116 0.94 2.85 -13.80
C PHE A 116 0.13 4.01 -13.21
N ILE A 117 0.23 5.21 -13.79
CA ILE A 117 -0.50 6.40 -13.32
C ILE A 117 -2.01 6.21 -13.49
N ASN A 118 -2.45 5.65 -14.62
CA ASN A 118 -3.86 5.37 -14.84
C ASN A 118 -4.40 4.34 -13.84
N ARG A 119 -3.62 3.31 -13.52
CA ARG A 119 -3.95 2.34 -12.47
C ARG A 119 -3.99 2.99 -11.08
N LEU A 120 -3.04 3.87 -10.77
CA LEU A 120 -2.91 4.54 -9.48
C LEU A 120 -4.11 5.45 -9.19
N PHE A 121 -4.60 6.15 -10.20
CA PHE A 121 -5.74 7.05 -10.10
C PHE A 121 -7.05 6.46 -10.63
N ASN A 122 -7.04 5.17 -11.03
CA ASN A 122 -8.17 4.45 -11.59
C ASN A 122 -8.83 5.18 -12.79
N ILE A 123 -8.02 5.73 -13.69
CA ILE A 123 -8.43 6.56 -14.83
C ILE A 123 -8.98 5.70 -15.98
N ASP A 124 -8.52 4.46 -16.14
CA ASP A 124 -8.92 3.56 -17.24
C ASP A 124 -10.38 3.05 -17.14
N VAL A 125 -11.08 3.31 -16.02
CA VAL A 125 -12.46 2.84 -15.77
C VAL A 125 -13.51 3.88 -16.22
N VAL A 126 -13.09 5.08 -16.63
CA VAL A 126 -13.98 6.16 -17.06
C VAL A 126 -13.98 6.28 -18.58
N SER A 127 -14.56 5.29 -19.24
CA SER A 127 -15.02 5.41 -20.63
C SER A 127 -16.28 4.54 -20.76
N GLN A 128 -17.41 5.12 -20.35
CA GLN A 128 -18.75 4.71 -20.79
C GLN A 128 -19.19 5.65 -21.91
#